data_AF-I4Z2M0-F1
#
_entry.id   AF-I4Z2M0-F1
#
_cell.length_a   1.000
_cell.length_b   1.000
_cell.length_c   1.000
_cell.angle_alpha   90.00
_cell.angle_beta   90.00
_cell.angle_gamma   90.00
#
_symmetry.space_group_name_H-M   'P 1'
#
loop_
_entity.id
_entity.type
_entity.pdbx_description
1 polymer ?
#
loop_
_entity_poly.entity_id
_entity_poly.type
_entity_poly.pdbx_seq_one_letter_code
_entity_poly.pdbx_strand_id
1 'polypeptide(L)'
;MTIVMTFRTVLAVLICAPLIAFAGGLAFVFWNVGSCSNLQKIDTSEDALEFGKYWLRRDERFWRAKGVKSLTDLNLELEKVGCCTVEEIVPSENDGRMWSTALRLGKASNDLERYEVQFTSCRYEILTKITHEEH
;
A
#
# COMPACT_ATOMS: atom_id res chain seq x y z
N MET A 1 0.66 8.40 61.25
CA MET A 1 -0.49 7.64 60.73
C MET A 1 0.08 6.47 59.93
N THR A 2 0.29 5.35 60.61
CA THR A 2 1.00 4.17 60.09
C THR A 2 0.04 3.36 59.23
N ILE A 3 0.30 3.31 57.92
CA ILE A 3 -0.49 2.50 57.00
C ILE A 3 -0.16 1.04 57.28
N VAL A 4 -1.04 0.34 58.00
CA VAL A 4 -1.01 -1.11 58.14
C VAL A 4 -1.44 -1.69 56.79
N MET A 5 -0.50 -1.80 55.86
CA MET A 5 -0.73 -2.53 54.61
C MET A 5 -0.88 -4.01 54.96
N THR A 6 -2.12 -4.49 54.94
CA THR A 6 -2.42 -5.91 55.15
C THR A 6 -1.70 -6.76 54.11
N PHE A 7 -1.21 -7.93 54.49
CA PHE A 7 -0.46 -8.85 53.63
C PHE A 7 -1.17 -9.16 52.29
N ARG A 8 -2.51 -9.13 52.30
CA ARG A 8 -3.38 -9.26 51.10
C ARG A 8 -3.20 -8.13 50.08
N THR A 9 -3.03 -6.89 50.54
CA THR A 9 -2.80 -5.73 49.66
C THR A 9 -1.40 -5.76 49.02
N VAL A 10 -0.38 -6.23 49.75
CA VAL A 10 0.99 -6.37 49.21
C VAL A 10 1.04 -7.46 48.14
N LEU A 11 0.38 -8.59 48.37
CA LEU A 11 0.31 -9.70 47.41
C LEU A 11 -0.45 -9.31 46.12
N ALA A 12 -1.55 -8.56 46.24
CA ALA A 12 -2.30 -8.09 45.08
C ALA A 12 -1.48 -7.13 44.20
N VAL A 13 -0.70 -6.22 44.80
CA VAL A 13 0.17 -5.30 44.05
C VAL A 13 1.30 -6.05 43.36
N LEU A 14 1.91 -7.03 44.03
CA LEU A 14 3.00 -7.84 43.46
C LEU A 14 2.57 -8.71 42.28
N ILE A 15 1.29 -9.09 42.18
CA ILE A 15 0.77 -9.90 41.08
C ILE A 15 0.19 -9.02 39.96
N CYS A 16 -0.49 -7.94 40.29
CA CYS A 16 -1.13 -7.08 39.29
C CYS A 16 -0.14 -6.17 38.56
N ALA A 17 0.91 -5.67 39.22
CA ALA A 17 1.87 -4.77 38.58
C ALA A 17 2.66 -5.44 37.43
N PRO A 18 3.16 -6.70 37.56
CA PRO A 18 3.78 -7.41 36.45
C PRO A 18 2.81 -7.71 35.30
N LEU A 19 1.55 -8.03 35.60
CA LEU A 19 0.54 -8.30 34.57
C LEU A 19 0.19 -7.04 33.76
N ILE A 20 0.08 -5.89 34.41
CA ILE A 20 -0.16 -4.61 33.73
C ILE A 20 1.08 -4.20 32.91
N ALA A 21 2.29 -4.38 33.44
CA ALA A 21 3.52 -4.12 32.71
C ALA A 21 3.70 -5.07 31.51
N PHE A 22 3.31 -6.34 31.64
CA PHE A 22 3.33 -7.31 30.57
C PHE A 22 2.28 -7.01 29.49
N ALA A 23 1.06 -6.63 29.89
CA ALA A 23 0.01 -6.20 28.96
C ALA A 23 0.37 -4.90 28.24
N GLY A 24 0.95 -3.92 28.95
CA GLY A 24 1.45 -2.67 28.37
C GLY A 24 2.66 -2.89 27.45
N GLY A 25 3.57 -3.81 27.83
CA GLY A 25 4.70 -4.23 27.01
C GLY A 25 4.27 -4.94 25.74
N LEU A 26 3.30 -5.85 25.82
CA LEU A 26 2.70 -6.48 24.65
C LEU A 26 1.98 -5.46 23.77
N ALA A 27 1.21 -4.53 24.33
CA ALA A 27 0.56 -3.48 23.56
C ALA A 27 1.59 -2.58 22.84
N PHE A 28 2.72 -2.25 23.47
CA PHE A 28 3.80 -1.48 22.85
C PHE A 28 4.54 -2.27 21.75
N VAL A 29 4.72 -3.58 21.95
CA VAL A 29 5.28 -4.48 20.93
C VAL A 29 4.32 -4.58 19.74
N PHE A 30 3.02 -4.80 19.97
CA PHE A 30 1.99 -4.87 18.92
C PHE A 30 1.77 -3.54 18.19
N TRP A 31 1.93 -2.40 18.87
CA TRP A 31 1.84 -1.07 18.25
C TRP A 31 3.04 -0.78 17.32
N ASN A 32 4.21 -1.38 17.57
CA ASN A 32 5.40 -1.26 16.72
C ASN A 32 5.46 -2.31 15.58
N VAL A 33 4.44 -3.17 15.43
CA VAL A 33 4.35 -4.13 14.31
C VAL A 33 3.67 -3.51 13.08
N GLY A 34 3.46 -2.18 13.05
CA GLY A 34 3.21 -1.41 11.82
C GLY A 34 4.45 -1.27 10.92
N SER A 35 5.38 -2.22 11.01
CA SER A 35 6.60 -2.26 10.22
C SER A 35 6.44 -3.35 9.18
N CYS A 36 6.61 -2.98 7.92
CA CYS A 36 6.66 -3.80 6.71
C CYS A 36 7.79 -4.88 6.73
N SER A 37 8.24 -5.29 7.92
CA SER A 37 9.52 -5.96 8.17
C SER A 37 9.54 -7.45 7.82
N ASN A 38 8.40 -8.07 7.51
CA ASN A 38 8.35 -9.51 7.23
C ASN A 38 7.39 -9.93 6.11
N LEU A 39 6.79 -9.00 5.36
CA LEU A 39 5.68 -9.31 4.44
C LEU A 39 5.82 -8.57 3.12
N GLN A 40 5.72 -9.34 2.02
CA GLN A 40 5.80 -8.95 0.59
C GLN A 40 5.75 -7.43 0.36
N LYS A 41 6.92 -6.82 0.38
CA LYS A 41 7.13 -5.40 0.09
C LYS A 41 7.36 -5.25 -1.41
N ILE A 42 6.73 -4.24 -2.00
CA ILE A 42 6.99 -3.81 -3.37
C ILE A 42 8.29 -3.02 -3.33
N ASP A 43 9.40 -3.71 -3.58
CA ASP A 43 10.76 -3.16 -3.45
C ASP A 43 11.41 -2.84 -4.79
N THR A 44 10.90 -3.42 -5.88
CA THR A 44 11.47 -3.23 -7.21
C THR A 44 10.52 -2.45 -8.12
N SER A 45 11.08 -1.77 -9.11
CA SER A 45 10.31 -1.12 -10.18
C SER A 45 9.46 -2.13 -10.97
N GLU A 46 9.91 -3.38 -11.07
CA GLU A 46 9.17 -4.47 -11.73
C GLU A 46 7.92 -4.87 -10.93
N ASP A 47 8.05 -5.03 -9.62
CA ASP A 47 6.93 -5.30 -8.72
C ASP A 47 5.92 -4.13 -8.74
N ALA A 48 6.43 -2.90 -8.74
CA ALA A 48 5.61 -1.69 -8.82
C ALA A 48 4.88 -1.58 -10.17
N LEU A 49 5.52 -1.99 -11.26
CA LEU A 49 4.89 -2.06 -12.58
C LEU A 49 3.74 -3.08 -12.58
N GLU A 50 4.00 -4.30 -12.13
CA GLU A 50 2.98 -5.35 -12.09
C GLU A 50 1.82 -4.98 -11.17
N PHE A 51 2.10 -4.27 -10.07
CA PHE A 51 1.08 -3.73 -9.19
C PHE A 51 0.21 -2.66 -9.87
N GLY A 52 0.82 -1.74 -10.64
CA GLY A 52 0.07 -0.77 -11.44
C GLY A 52 -0.82 -1.45 -12.48
N LYS A 53 -0.31 -2.47 -13.19
CA LYS A 53 -1.10 -3.26 -14.16
C LYS A 53 -2.26 -3.97 -13.47
N TYR A 54 -2.03 -4.52 -12.27
CA TYR A 54 -3.09 -5.13 -11.46
C TYR A 54 -4.23 -4.14 -11.17
N TRP A 55 -3.93 -2.89 -10.80
CA TRP A 55 -4.95 -1.87 -10.57
C TRP A 55 -5.73 -1.51 -11.83
N LEU A 56 -5.04 -1.34 -12.96
CA LEU A 56 -5.69 -1.07 -14.22
C LEU A 56 -6.64 -2.21 -14.64
N ARG A 57 -6.23 -3.48 -14.47
CA ARG A 57 -7.11 -4.64 -14.74
C ARG A 57 -8.37 -4.63 -13.87
N ARG A 58 -8.28 -4.10 -12.65
CA ARG A 58 -9.40 -4.03 -11.71
C ARG A 58 -10.38 -2.89 -12.03
N ASP A 59 -9.92 -1.78 -12.60
CA ASP A 59 -10.80 -0.67 -12.99
C ASP A 59 -11.29 -0.80 -14.43
N GLU A 60 -12.27 -1.69 -14.61
CA GLU A 60 -12.89 -1.97 -15.91
C GLU A 60 -13.45 -0.74 -16.61
N ARG A 61 -13.94 0.24 -15.85
CA ARG A 61 -14.54 1.45 -16.41
C ARG A 61 -13.54 2.26 -17.20
N PHE A 62 -12.29 2.31 -16.73
CA PHE A 62 -11.24 3.06 -17.41
C PHE A 62 -10.95 2.45 -18.77
N TRP A 63 -10.47 1.20 -18.84
CA TRP A 63 -10.04 0.64 -20.13
C TRP A 63 -11.20 0.35 -21.08
N ARG A 64 -12.41 0.05 -20.59
CA ARG A 64 -13.59 -0.04 -21.46
C ARG A 64 -13.99 1.30 -22.08
N ALA A 65 -13.90 2.39 -21.32
CA ALA A 65 -14.13 3.73 -21.87
C ALA A 65 -13.15 4.05 -23.02
N LYS A 66 -11.97 3.42 -23.01
CA LYS A 66 -10.94 3.55 -24.06
C LYS A 66 -11.08 2.55 -25.20
N GLY A 67 -12.19 1.80 -25.24
CA GLY A 67 -12.51 0.89 -26.35
C GLY A 67 -11.81 -0.46 -26.28
N VAL A 68 -11.13 -0.77 -25.17
CA VAL A 68 -10.59 -2.11 -24.89
C VAL A 68 -11.77 -3.03 -24.53
N LYS A 69 -11.95 -4.12 -25.29
CA LYS A 69 -13.14 -4.96 -25.20
C LYS A 69 -12.98 -6.12 -24.21
N SER A 70 -11.75 -6.53 -23.94
CA SER A 70 -11.44 -7.67 -23.09
C SER A 70 -10.16 -7.48 -22.30
N LEU A 71 -9.99 -8.26 -21.23
CA LEU A 71 -8.74 -8.33 -20.48
C LEU A 71 -7.57 -8.84 -21.32
N THR A 72 -7.84 -9.69 -22.32
CA THR A 72 -6.82 -10.14 -23.27
C THR A 72 -6.31 -8.99 -24.11
N ASP A 73 -7.21 -8.17 -24.67
CA ASP A 73 -6.84 -6.98 -25.43
C ASP A 73 -6.07 -5.98 -24.55
N LEU A 74 -6.50 -5.81 -23.29
CA LEU A 74 -5.80 -4.99 -22.32
C LEU A 74 -4.35 -5.46 -22.11
N ASN A 75 -4.14 -6.76 -21.89
CA ASN A 75 -2.80 -7.30 -21.67
C ASN A 75 -1.91 -7.10 -22.91
N LEU A 76 -2.46 -7.27 -24.12
CA LEU A 76 -1.72 -7.00 -25.36
C LEU A 76 -1.30 -5.52 -25.48
N GLU A 77 -2.17 -4.59 -25.08
CA GLU A 77 -1.84 -3.17 -25.03
C GLU A 77 -0.72 -2.87 -24.01
N LEU A 78 -0.75 -3.53 -22.85
CA LEU A 78 0.25 -3.39 -21.78
C LEU A 78 1.59 -4.09 -22.07
N GLU A 79 1.69 -4.86 -23.15
CA GLU A 79 2.95 -5.45 -23.64
C GLU A 79 3.66 -4.56 -24.66
N LYS A 80 3.00 -3.50 -25.16
CA LYS A 80 3.60 -2.59 -26.14
C LYS A 80 4.78 -1.83 -25.53
N VAL A 81 5.84 -1.68 -26.32
CA VAL A 81 7.01 -0.88 -25.94
C VAL A 81 6.58 0.56 -25.67
N GLY A 82 6.94 1.08 -24.50
CA GLY A 82 6.58 2.44 -24.07
C GLY A 82 5.17 2.59 -23.51
N CYS A 83 4.45 1.48 -23.26
CA CYS A 83 3.14 1.51 -22.58
C CYS A 83 3.22 2.10 -21.18
N CYS A 84 4.37 1.96 -20.51
CA CYS A 84 4.39 1.95 -19.06
C CYS A 84 5.65 2.64 -18.55
N THR A 85 5.49 3.42 -17.49
CA THR A 85 6.59 4.08 -16.78
C THR A 85 6.37 3.88 -15.30
N VAL A 86 7.45 3.59 -14.58
CA VAL A 86 7.45 3.47 -13.13
C VAL A 86 8.52 4.40 -12.57
N GLU A 87 8.15 5.11 -11.52
CA GLU A 87 9.02 6.03 -10.82
C GLU A 87 8.90 5.80 -9.31
N GLU A 88 10.04 5.80 -8.63
CA GLU A 88 10.08 5.88 -7.17
C GLU A 88 9.96 7.35 -6.77
N ILE A 89 9.05 7.64 -5.86
CA ILE A 89 8.71 9.00 -5.43
C ILE A 89 9.02 9.18 -3.95
N VAL A 90 9.34 10.41 -3.56
CA VAL A 90 9.71 10.74 -2.18
C VAL A 90 8.50 10.61 -1.24
N PRO A 91 8.49 9.68 -0.28
CA PRO A 91 7.28 9.37 0.49
C PRO A 91 6.83 10.49 1.42
N SER A 92 7.78 11.26 1.95
CA SER A 92 7.51 12.39 2.86
C SER A 92 6.71 13.51 2.19
N GLU A 93 6.73 13.58 0.86
CA GLU A 93 6.05 14.61 0.08
C GLU A 93 4.75 14.10 -0.57
N ASN A 94 4.44 12.80 -0.44
CA ASN A 94 3.27 12.18 -1.08
C ASN A 94 2.48 11.24 -0.16
N ASP A 95 2.12 11.71 1.04
CA ASP A 95 1.31 10.97 2.03
C ASP A 95 1.82 9.53 2.32
N GLY A 96 3.14 9.32 2.28
CA GLY A 96 3.76 8.02 2.50
C GLY A 96 3.75 7.05 1.31
N ARG A 97 3.23 7.44 0.15
CA ARG A 97 3.32 6.63 -1.09
C ARG A 97 4.73 6.75 -1.69
N MET A 98 5.25 5.63 -2.18
CA MET A 98 6.66 5.50 -2.58
C MET A 98 6.83 5.16 -4.06
N TRP A 99 5.78 4.69 -4.72
CA TRP A 99 5.80 4.33 -6.13
C TRP A 99 4.75 5.12 -6.90
N SER A 100 5.08 5.53 -8.12
CA SER A 100 4.13 5.98 -9.14
C SER A 100 4.28 5.10 -10.38
N THR A 101 3.17 4.53 -10.84
CA THR A 101 3.11 3.75 -12.08
C THR A 101 2.15 4.43 -13.04
N ALA A 102 2.67 4.93 -14.16
CA ALA A 102 1.91 5.51 -15.25
C ALA A 102 1.78 4.51 -16.40
N LEU A 103 0.56 4.14 -16.75
CA LEU A 103 0.20 3.24 -17.84
C LEU A 103 -0.54 4.02 -18.92
N ARG A 104 -0.11 3.85 -20.16
CA ARG A 104 -0.66 4.51 -21.35
C ARG A 104 -1.47 3.48 -22.12
N LEU A 105 -2.72 3.81 -22.38
CA LEU A 105 -3.58 3.07 -23.30
C LEU A 105 -3.82 3.95 -24.52
N GLY A 106 -3.56 3.41 -25.70
CA GLY A 106 -3.71 4.14 -26.96
C GLY A 106 -4.51 3.35 -27.96
N LYS A 107 -5.38 4.03 -28.70
CA LYS A 107 -5.87 3.54 -29.99
C LYS A 107 -4.78 3.83 -31.03
N ALA A 108 -4.75 3.08 -32.13
CA ALA A 108 -3.75 3.20 -33.20
C ALA A 108 -3.60 4.59 -33.87
N SER A 109 -4.30 5.64 -33.41
CA SER A 109 -4.12 7.03 -33.84
C SER A 109 -3.93 7.95 -32.64
N ASN A 110 -2.70 8.39 -32.42
CA ASN A 110 -2.19 9.58 -31.71
C ASN A 110 -2.76 10.08 -30.35
N ASP A 111 -3.87 9.55 -29.84
CA ASP A 111 -4.42 9.93 -28.54
C ASP A 111 -3.92 8.92 -27.50
N LEU A 112 -2.90 9.33 -26.74
CA LEU A 112 -2.33 8.56 -25.63
C LEU A 112 -3.00 8.98 -24.34
N GLU A 113 -3.87 8.12 -23.81
CA GLU A 113 -4.53 8.36 -22.54
C GLU A 113 -3.77 7.71 -21.39
N ARG A 114 -3.66 8.43 -20.26
CA ARG A 114 -2.80 8.03 -19.13
C ARG A 114 -3.63 7.62 -17.91
N TYR A 115 -3.27 6.46 -17.37
CA TYR A 115 -3.69 5.96 -16.08
C TYR A 115 -2.51 5.99 -15.13
N GLU A 116 -2.57 6.78 -14.06
CA GLU A 116 -1.50 6.85 -13.06
C GLU A 116 -2.00 6.30 -11.72
N VAL A 117 -1.19 5.44 -11.10
CA VAL A 117 -1.43 4.95 -9.75
C VAL A 117 -0.20 5.18 -8.90
N GLN A 118 -0.40 5.90 -7.80
CA GLN A 118 0.63 6.10 -6.79
C GLN A 118 0.31 5.25 -5.57
N PHE A 119 1.30 4.56 -4.99
CA PHE A 119 1.06 3.61 -3.90
C PHE A 119 2.25 3.42 -2.93
N THR A 120 1.96 2.88 -1.75
CA THR A 120 2.97 2.53 -0.72
C THR A 120 3.63 1.19 -1.08
N SER A 121 4.82 0.89 -0.53
CA SER A 121 5.45 -0.41 -0.79
C SER A 121 4.77 -1.58 -0.06
N CYS A 122 3.94 -1.32 0.95
CA CYS A 122 3.46 -2.36 1.85
C CYS A 122 2.12 -2.91 1.37
N ARG A 123 2.13 -4.14 0.87
CA ARG A 123 0.97 -4.75 0.17
C ARG A 123 -0.32 -4.89 1.01
N TYR A 124 -0.23 -4.85 2.34
CA TYR A 124 -1.40 -4.93 3.23
C TYR A 124 -1.88 -3.56 3.75
N GLU A 125 -1.10 -2.50 3.54
CA GLU A 125 -1.42 -1.11 3.90
C GLU A 125 -1.23 -0.21 2.68
N ILE A 126 -1.85 -0.61 1.57
CA ILE A 126 -1.71 0.11 0.31
C ILE A 126 -2.67 1.30 0.29
N LEU A 127 -2.10 2.48 0.52
CA LEU A 127 -2.76 3.73 0.15
C LEU A 127 -2.54 3.95 -1.34
N THR A 128 -3.61 4.18 -2.10
CA THR A 128 -3.52 4.45 -3.53
C THR A 128 -4.11 5.80 -3.90
N LYS A 129 -3.51 6.47 -4.88
CA LYS A 129 -4.09 7.61 -5.58
C LYS A 129 -4.12 7.29 -7.06
N ILE A 130 -5.31 7.36 -7.66
CA ILE A 130 -5.54 7.01 -9.07
C ILE A 130 -5.91 8.29 -9.82
N THR A 131 -5.21 8.56 -10.93
CA THR A 131 -5.45 9.70 -11.80
C THR A 131 -5.70 9.22 -13.23
N HIS A 132 -6.63 9.89 -13.91
CA HIS A 132 -6.95 9.67 -15.30
C HIS A 132 -6.72 10.99 -16.05
N GLU A 133 -5.79 11.01 -16.99
CA GLU A 133 -5.56 12.18 -17.85
C GLU A 133 -6.06 11.86 -19.27
N GLU A 134 -7.08 12.60 -19.68
CA GLU A 134 -7.55 12.67 -21.06
C GLU A 134 -6.90 13.91 -21.69
N HIS A 135 -6.08 13.70 -22.73
CA HIS A 135 -5.23 14.74 -23.31
C HIS A 135 -5.84 15.40 -24.55
#